data_AF-A0A2D4JCH6-F1
#
_entry.id   AF-A0A2D4JCH6-F1
#
_cell.length_a   1.000
_cell.length_b   1.000
_cell.length_c   1.000
_cell.angle_alpha   90.00
_cell.angle_beta   90.00
_cell.angle_gamma   90.00
#
_symmetry.space_group_name_H-M   'P 1'
#
loop_
_entity.id
_entity.type
_entity.pdbx_description
1 polymer ?
#
loop_
_entity_poly.entity_id
_entity_poly.type
_entity_poly.pdbx_seq_one_letter_code
_entity_poly.pdbx_strand_id
1 'polypeptide(L)'
;VSTGCEVRPGPEFLTRSYMFFANRLFKAYQFYYHDPSCREPTYSLVIKGKIRLRQASWITLGATEADYHLHKVGIVFYSQRAMQEMVARLNQTGVRCSGFLPAGRTWAPGALYELLSAKGEEDCTPGLGFAMHELSLVRVE
;
A
#
# COMPACT_ATOMS: atom_id res chain seq x y z
N VAL A 1 1.41 4.35 14.12
CA VAL A 1 0.97 2.94 14.16
C VAL A 1 -0.52 2.94 14.45
N SER A 2 -1.33 2.16 13.73
CA SER A 2 -2.77 2.05 13.99
C SER A 2 -3.01 1.26 15.27
N THR A 3 -3.88 1.76 16.14
CA THR A 3 -4.22 1.13 17.43
C THR A 3 -5.45 0.23 17.34
N GLY A 4 -6.11 0.16 16.17
CA GLY A 4 -7.31 -0.64 15.95
C GLY A 4 -7.50 -0.99 14.47
N CYS A 5 -8.59 -1.70 14.17
CA CYS A 5 -8.98 -2.04 12.80
C CYS A 5 -9.61 -0.81 12.14
N GLU A 6 -9.02 -0.32 11.05
CA GLU A 6 -9.54 0.80 10.28
C GLU A 6 -10.54 0.28 9.24
N VAL A 7 -11.71 0.92 9.16
CA VAL A 7 -12.72 0.67 8.12
C VAL A 7 -12.61 1.78 7.09
N ARG A 8 -12.40 1.44 5.83
CA ARG A 8 -12.40 2.40 4.72
C ARG A 8 -13.64 2.23 3.84
N PRO A 9 -14.06 3.26 3.09
CA PRO A 9 -15.11 3.11 2.09
C PRO A 9 -14.74 2.01 1.08
N GLY A 10 -15.57 0.96 1.01
CA GLY A 10 -15.27 -0.31 0.33
C GLY A 10 -15.15 -1.47 1.34
N PRO A 11 -15.07 -2.74 0.90
CA PRO A 11 -14.84 -3.89 1.80
C PRO A 11 -13.35 -3.97 2.19
N GLU A 12 -12.80 -2.87 2.72
CA GLU A 12 -11.39 -2.78 3.10
C GLU A 12 -11.25 -2.51 4.60
N PHE A 13 -10.82 -3.55 5.32
CA PHE A 13 -10.43 -3.48 6.71
C PHE A 13 -8.90 -3.56 6.79
N LEU A 14 -8.26 -2.62 7.47
CA LEU A 14 -6.81 -2.60 7.52
C LEU A 14 -6.21 -2.13 8.85
N THR A 15 -4.99 -2.57 9.12
CA THR A 15 -4.10 -1.94 10.11
C THR A 15 -2.85 -1.43 9.41
N ARG A 16 -2.24 -0.36 9.93
CA ARG A 16 -1.08 0.28 9.30
C ARG A 16 0.00 0.68 10.29
N SER A 17 1.25 0.64 9.86
CA SER A 17 2.41 1.02 10.67
C SER A 17 3.44 1.77 9.81
N TYR A 18 3.62 3.07 10.07
CA TYR A 18 4.48 3.95 9.30
C TYR A 18 5.67 4.38 10.14
N MET A 19 6.84 4.38 9.51
CA MET A 19 8.11 4.79 10.06
C MET A 19 8.69 5.88 9.16
N PHE A 20 8.94 7.05 9.74
CA PHE A 20 9.56 8.18 9.05
C PHE A 20 11.00 8.33 9.53
N PHE A 21 11.90 8.61 8.59
CA PHE A 21 13.33 8.77 8.85
C PHE A 21 13.74 10.23 8.68
N ALA A 22 14.81 10.65 9.36
CA ALA A 22 15.31 12.03 9.31
C ALA A 22 15.66 12.51 7.89
N ASN A 23 16.03 11.59 6.99
CA ASN A 23 16.30 11.87 5.57
C ASN A 23 15.02 11.98 4.71
N ARG A 24 13.85 12.10 5.34
CA ARG A 24 12.52 12.19 4.72
C ARG A 24 12.08 10.95 3.96
N LEU A 25 12.80 9.83 4.10
CA LEU A 25 12.30 8.55 3.64
C LEU A 25 11.24 8.05 4.60
N PHE A 26 10.37 7.18 4.10
CA PHE A 26 9.45 6.43 4.93
C PHE A 26 9.39 4.96 4.54
N LYS A 27 9.07 4.13 5.53
CA LYS A 27 8.65 2.75 5.33
C LYS A 27 7.26 2.60 5.93
N ALA A 28 6.36 2.01 5.16
CA ALA A 28 4.99 1.78 5.58
C ALA A 28 4.62 0.32 5.39
N TYR A 29 3.84 -0.19 6.33
CA TYR A 29 3.18 -1.48 6.23
C TYR A 29 1.68 -1.26 6.33
N GLN A 30 0.92 -1.91 5.46
CA GLN A 30 -0.54 -1.99 5.53
C GLN A 30 -0.92 -3.46 5.48
N PHE A 31 -1.71 -3.91 6.44
CA PHE A 31 -2.22 -5.27 6.52
C PHE A 31 -3.72 -5.21 6.26
N TYR A 32 -4.19 -5.95 5.27
CA TYR A 32 -5.58 -5.99 4.85
C TYR A 32 -6.26 -7.25 5.35
N TYR A 33 -7.53 -7.12 5.73
CA TYR A 33 -8.32 -8.16 6.35
C TYR A 33 -9.69 -8.29 5.69
N HIS A 34 -10.28 -9.48 5.80
CA HIS A 34 -11.62 -9.74 5.28
C HIS A 34 -12.72 -9.28 6.23
N ASP A 35 -12.44 -9.22 7.53
CA ASP A 35 -13.40 -8.96 8.59
C ASP A 35 -13.13 -7.63 9.33
N PRO A 36 -14.16 -7.00 9.91
CA PRO A 36 -14.05 -5.73 10.62
C PRO A 36 -13.29 -5.82 11.95
N SER A 37 -12.99 -7.03 12.43
CA SER A 37 -12.18 -7.23 13.63
C SER A 37 -10.71 -7.50 13.33
N CYS A 38 -10.29 -7.43 12.06
CA CYS A 38 -8.92 -7.66 11.61
C CYS A 38 -8.36 -9.02 12.09
N ARG A 39 -9.15 -10.09 11.98
CA ARG A 39 -8.77 -11.47 12.39
C ARG A 39 -8.36 -12.37 11.22
N GLU A 40 -8.90 -12.10 10.03
CA GLU A 40 -8.72 -12.89 8.82
C GLU A 40 -7.86 -12.11 7.81
N PRO A 41 -6.51 -12.25 7.84
CA PRO A 41 -5.63 -11.50 6.96
C PRO A 41 -5.73 -12.00 5.51
N THR A 42 -5.75 -11.06 4.57
CA THR A 42 -5.84 -11.36 3.12
C THR A 42 -4.50 -11.16 2.44
N TYR A 43 -3.96 -9.95 2.53
CA TYR A 43 -2.64 -9.58 2.01
C TYR A 43 -2.04 -8.43 2.82
N SER A 44 -0.74 -8.18 2.62
CA SER A 44 -0.08 -6.98 3.15
C SER A 44 0.69 -6.26 2.06
N LEU A 45 0.82 -4.95 2.22
CA LEU A 45 1.66 -4.10 1.40
C LEU A 45 2.87 -3.63 2.20
N VAL A 46 4.04 -3.70 1.57
CA VAL A 46 5.30 -3.15 2.06
C VAL A 46 5.68 -2.00 1.15
N ILE A 47 5.66 -0.79 1.71
CA ILE A 47 5.85 0.44 0.95
C ILE A 47 7.11 1.15 1.41
N LYS A 48 7.87 1.66 0.45
CA LYS A 48 8.98 2.57 0.67
C LYS A 48 8.81 3.79 -0.22
N GLY A 49 9.11 4.96 0.32
CA GLY A 49 9.03 6.20 -0.43
C GLY A 49 9.76 7.35 0.26
N LYS A 50 9.50 8.54 -0.24
CA LYS A 50 9.97 9.81 0.31
C LYS A 50 8.78 10.75 0.49
N ILE A 51 8.78 11.49 1.59
CA ILE A 51 7.80 12.53 1.87
C ILE A 51 8.45 13.91 1.72
N ARG A 52 7.70 14.87 1.19
CA ARG A 52 8.09 16.27 1.07
C ARG A 52 7.04 17.13 1.74
N LEU A 53 7.40 17.66 2.91
CA LEU A 53 6.59 18.65 3.61
C LEU A 53 6.50 19.94 2.78
N ARG A 54 5.31 20.53 2.76
CA ARG A 54 4.96 21.78 2.08
C ARG A 54 4.67 22.85 3.14
N GLN A 55 3.56 23.56 3.02
CA GLN A 55 3.10 24.58 3.97
C GLN A 55 2.27 23.98 5.11
N ALA A 56 2.12 24.75 6.19
CA ALA A 56 1.06 24.50 7.16
C ALA A 56 -0.30 24.53 6.45
N SER A 57 -1.17 23.60 6.79
CA SER A 57 -2.50 23.51 6.19
C SER A 57 -3.38 24.66 6.68
N TRP A 58 -4.09 25.28 5.74
CA TRP A 58 -5.02 26.38 6.02
C TRP A 58 -6.41 25.89 6.48
N ILE A 59 -6.76 24.64 6.15
CA ILE A 59 -8.06 24.03 6.49
C ILE A 59 -8.00 23.31 7.84
N THR A 60 -6.94 22.52 8.05
CA THR A 60 -6.72 21.73 9.27
C THR A 60 -5.59 22.35 10.09
N LEU A 61 -5.94 22.97 11.21
CA LEU A 61 -4.98 23.62 12.11
C LEU A 61 -4.00 22.59 12.69
N GLY A 62 -2.71 22.94 12.72
CA GLY A 62 -1.64 22.09 13.25
C GLY A 62 -1.20 20.96 12.30
N ALA A 63 -1.82 20.82 11.13
CA ALA A 63 -1.38 19.92 10.09
C ALA A 63 -0.44 20.62 9.10
N THR A 64 0.40 19.84 8.44
CA THR A 64 1.30 20.26 7.37
C THR A 64 0.94 19.50 6.10
N GLU A 65 0.69 20.23 5.03
CA GLU A 65 0.48 19.65 3.71
C GLU A 65 1.77 18.99 3.23
N ALA A 66 1.67 17.88 2.51
CA ALA A 66 2.83 17.14 2.05
C ALA A 66 2.56 16.43 0.73
N ASP A 67 3.62 16.19 -0.04
CA ASP A 67 3.58 15.26 -1.16
C ASP A 67 4.39 14.01 -0.81
N TYR A 68 4.04 12.88 -1.40
CA TYR A 68 4.82 11.66 -1.29
C TYR A 68 5.18 11.10 -2.66
N HIS A 69 6.34 10.47 -2.72
CA HIS A 69 6.83 9.76 -3.90
C HIS A 69 7.14 8.33 -3.49
N LEU A 70 6.52 7.37 -4.17
CA LEU A 70 6.73 5.96 -3.90
C LEU A 70 8.00 5.51 -4.62
N HIS A 71 8.87 4.80 -3.90
CA HIS A 71 10.04 4.16 -4.48
C HIS A 71 9.83 2.68 -4.76
N LYS A 72 9.06 2.01 -3.88
CA LYS A 72 8.80 0.59 -4.00
C LYS A 72 7.50 0.24 -3.28
N VAL A 73 6.66 -0.55 -3.92
CA VAL A 73 5.51 -1.20 -3.29
C VAL A 73 5.64 -2.69 -3.57
N GLY A 74 5.50 -3.51 -2.54
CA GLY A 74 5.41 -4.96 -2.69
C GLY A 74 4.21 -5.52 -1.94
N ILE A 75 3.71 -6.66 -2.38
CA ILE A 75 2.56 -7.37 -1.84
C ILE A 75 2.93 -8.77 -1.39
N VAL A 76 2.35 -9.20 -0.27
CA VAL A 76 2.41 -10.58 0.22
C VAL A 76 0.99 -11.08 0.46
N PHE A 77 0.64 -12.24 -0.08
CA PHE A 77 -0.67 -12.87 0.16
C PHE A 77 -0.58 -13.90 1.29
N TYR A 78 -1.60 -13.97 2.13
CA TYR A 78 -1.65 -14.91 3.26
C TYR A 78 -2.46 -16.18 2.99
N SER A 79 -3.23 -16.22 1.89
CA SER A 79 -3.94 -17.42 1.46
C SER A 79 -4.03 -17.52 -0.06
N GLN A 80 -4.19 -18.75 -0.56
CA GLN A 80 -4.40 -19.01 -1.98
C GLN A 80 -5.66 -18.31 -2.51
N ARG A 81 -6.73 -18.29 -1.69
CA ARG A 81 -8.00 -17.64 -2.03
C ARG A 81 -7.83 -16.14 -2.20
N ALA A 82 -7.24 -15.45 -1.21
CA ALA A 82 -7.03 -14.01 -1.27
C ALA A 82 -6.17 -13.59 -2.47
N MET A 83 -5.15 -14.41 -2.79
CA MET A 83 -4.31 -14.22 -3.97
C MET A 83 -5.10 -14.35 -5.27
N GLN A 84 -5.89 -15.41 -5.43
CA GLN A 84 -6.69 -15.62 -6.64
C GLN A 84 -7.74 -14.52 -6.84
N GLU A 85 -8.43 -14.12 -5.77
CA GLU A 85 -9.38 -13.00 -5.81
C GLU A 85 -8.70 -11.70 -6.23
N MET A 86 -7.50 -11.42 -5.70
CA MET A 86 -6.73 -10.23 -6.08
C MET A 86 -6.28 -10.27 -7.54
N VAL A 87 -5.69 -11.38 -7.98
CA VAL A 87 -5.22 -11.56 -9.37
C VAL A 87 -6.39 -11.45 -10.35
N ALA A 88 -7.57 -11.99 -10.00
CA ALA A 88 -8.77 -11.84 -10.81
C ALA A 88 -9.19 -10.37 -10.93
N ARG A 89 -9.15 -9.58 -9.84
CA ARG A 89 -9.43 -8.14 -9.88
C ARG A 89 -8.43 -7.39 -10.76
N LEU A 90 -7.13 -7.66 -10.60
CA LEU A 90 -6.09 -7.04 -11.42
C LEU A 90 -6.31 -7.30 -12.92
N ASN A 91 -6.62 -8.54 -13.29
CA ASN A 91 -6.92 -8.91 -14.67
C ASN A 91 -8.14 -8.17 -15.24
N GLN A 92 -9.15 -7.86 -14.41
CA GLN A 92 -10.34 -7.09 -14.84
C GLN A 92 -10.03 -5.61 -15.09
N THR A 93 -9.09 -5.03 -14.34
CA THR A 93 -8.70 -3.62 -14.51
C THR A 93 -7.89 -3.36 -15.78
N GLY A 94 -7.49 -4.39 -16.51
CA GLY A 94 -6.68 -4.26 -17.73
C GLY A 94 -5.22 -3.87 -17.48
N VAL A 95 -4.83 -3.65 -16.22
CA VAL A 95 -3.44 -3.39 -15.82
C VAL A 95 -2.66 -4.69 -15.92
N ARG A 96 -1.75 -4.77 -16.91
CA ARG A 96 -0.86 -5.92 -17.04
C ARG A 96 0.26 -5.83 -16.02
N CYS A 97 0.15 -6.62 -14.95
CA CYS A 97 1.21 -6.82 -13.96
C CYS A 97 2.21 -7.91 -14.33
N SER A 98 2.33 -8.19 -15.63
CA SER A 98 3.09 -9.31 -16.16
C SER A 98 4.60 -9.22 -15.92
N GLY A 99 5.17 -8.02 -15.71
CA GLY A 99 6.60 -7.86 -15.42
C GLY A 99 7.03 -8.23 -13.99
N PHE A 100 6.09 -8.51 -13.09
CA PHE A 100 6.39 -8.77 -11.67
C PHE A 100 6.41 -10.25 -11.27
N LEU A 101 5.99 -11.13 -12.18
CA LEU A 101 6.25 -12.56 -12.10
C LEU A 101 7.44 -12.90 -13.00
N PRO A 102 8.55 -13.45 -12.48
CA PRO A 102 9.58 -14.03 -13.32
C PRO A 102 8.95 -15.07 -14.27
N ALA A 103 9.44 -15.13 -15.51
CA ALA A 103 8.96 -16.08 -16.50
C ALA A 103 8.92 -17.52 -15.91
N GLY A 104 7.75 -18.15 -15.95
CA GLY A 104 7.53 -19.51 -15.44
C GLY A 104 7.17 -19.62 -13.95
N ARG A 105 7.03 -18.52 -13.20
CA ARG A 105 6.49 -18.55 -11.84
C ARG A 105 5.02 -18.15 -11.80
N THR A 106 4.23 -18.93 -11.06
CA THR A 106 2.87 -18.57 -10.66
C THR A 106 2.91 -17.79 -9.35
N TRP A 107 1.85 -17.02 -9.09
CA TRP A 107 1.64 -16.42 -7.78
C TRP A 107 1.55 -17.52 -6.72
N ALA A 108 2.15 -17.29 -5.56
CA ALA A 108 2.17 -18.19 -4.42
C ALA A 108 1.99 -17.40 -3.10
N PRO A 109 1.20 -17.90 -2.14
CA PRO A 109 1.09 -17.30 -0.82
C PRO A 109 2.45 -17.24 -0.09
N GLY A 110 2.64 -16.22 0.74
CA GLY A 110 3.87 -16.00 1.52
C GLY A 110 5.04 -15.41 0.74
N ALA A 111 5.01 -15.42 -0.59
CA ALA A 111 6.02 -14.76 -1.42
C ALA A 111 5.76 -13.25 -1.52
N LEU A 112 6.84 -12.47 -1.58
CA LEU A 112 6.81 -11.03 -1.81
C LEU A 112 6.92 -10.76 -3.31
N TYR A 113 5.93 -10.06 -3.86
CA TYR A 113 5.92 -9.61 -5.24
C TYR A 113 6.03 -8.10 -5.28
N GLU A 114 6.82 -7.57 -6.21
CA GLU A 114 6.86 -6.13 -6.44
C GLU A 114 5.62 -5.71 -7.25
N LEU A 115 5.11 -4.52 -6.96
CA LEU A 115 3.98 -3.91 -7.68
C LEU A 115 4.37 -2.56 -8.29
N LEU A 116 5.36 -1.92 -7.69
CA LEU A 116 5.95 -0.68 -8.15
C LEU A 116 7.41 -0.70 -7.76
N SER A 117 8.27 -0.23 -8.67
CA SER A 117 9.68 0.00 -8.42
C SER A 117 10.11 1.26 -9.16
N ALA A 118 10.81 2.18 -8.49
CA ALA A 118 11.33 3.40 -9.11
C ALA A 118 12.35 3.13 -10.24
N LYS A 119 12.84 1.89 -10.36
CA LYS A 119 13.72 1.45 -11.45
C LYS A 119 12.95 0.77 -12.60
N GLY A 120 11.69 0.42 -12.39
CA GLY A 120 10.84 -0.24 -13.38
C GLY A 120 9.95 0.77 -14.11
N GLU A 121 9.49 0.40 -15.29
CA GLU A 121 8.55 1.20 -16.09
C GLU A 121 7.08 0.88 -15.77
N GLU A 122 6.82 -0.22 -15.06
CA GLU A 122 5.47 -0.68 -14.73
C GLU A 122 5.04 -0.25 -13.32
N ASP A 123 3.78 0.20 -13.21
CA ASP A 123 3.09 0.48 -11.94
C ASP A 123 1.75 -0.24 -11.90
N CYS A 124 1.66 -1.23 -11.01
CA CYS A 124 0.46 -2.04 -10.79
C CYS A 124 -0.43 -1.55 -9.67
N THR A 125 0.01 -0.54 -8.94
CA THR A 125 -0.72 -0.05 -7.78
C THR A 125 -2.11 0.55 -8.11
N PRO A 126 -2.34 1.18 -9.28
CA PRO A 126 -3.69 1.64 -9.65
C PRO A 126 -4.70 0.51 -9.79
N GLY A 127 -4.28 -0.68 -10.27
CA GLY A 127 -5.16 -1.85 -10.40
C GLY A 127 -5.64 -2.40 -9.06
N LEU A 128 -4.96 -2.03 -7.96
CA LEU A 128 -5.33 -2.35 -6.60
C LEU A 128 -6.20 -1.26 -5.94
N GLY A 129 -6.44 -0.14 -6.63
CA GLY A 129 -7.01 1.05 -6.00
C GLY A 129 -6.10 1.64 -4.91
N PHE A 130 -4.80 1.31 -4.95
CA PHE A 130 -3.88 1.71 -3.89
C PHE A 130 -3.55 3.21 -3.98
N ALA A 131 -3.73 3.91 -2.86
CA ALA A 131 -3.28 5.28 -2.67
C ALA A 131 -2.96 5.54 -1.20
N MET A 132 -1.97 6.41 -0.94
CA MET A 132 -1.61 6.83 0.42
C MET A 132 -2.09 8.27 0.70
N HIS A 133 -3.40 8.52 0.56
CA HIS A 133 -3.97 9.86 0.76
C HIS A 133 -3.67 10.43 2.16
N GLU A 134 -3.52 9.60 3.19
CA GLU A 134 -3.12 10.07 4.52
C GLU A 134 -1.73 10.72 4.58
N LEU A 135 -0.87 10.52 3.57
CA LEU A 135 0.44 11.17 3.52
C LEU A 135 0.38 12.56 2.88
N SER A 136 -0.79 13.00 2.37
CA SER A 136 -0.95 14.36 1.86
C SER A 136 -1.06 15.40 2.97
N LEU A 137 -1.37 14.96 4.19
CA LEU A 137 -1.59 15.83 5.34
C LEU A 137 -1.06 15.15 6.60
N VAL A 138 0.04 15.67 7.15
CA VAL A 138 0.75 15.06 8.28
C VAL A 138 0.91 16.03 9.43
N ARG A 139 1.02 15.49 10.65
CA ARG A 139 1.43 16.28 11.81
C ARG A 139 2.94 16.15 11.99
N VAL A 140 3.62 17.28 12.14
CA VAL A 140 5.05 17.34 12.45
C VAL A 140 5.14 17.78 13.90
N GLU A 141 5.72 16.93 14.75
CA GLU A 141 6.01 17.25 16.16
C GLU A 141 7.46 17.71 16.30
#